data_AF-A0A452T2S0-F1
#
_entry.id   AF-A0A452T2S0-F1
#
_cell.length_a   1.000
_cell.length_b   1.000
_cell.length_c   1.000
_cell.angle_alpha   90.00
_cell.angle_beta   90.00
_cell.angle_gamma   90.00
#
_symmetry.space_group_name_H-M   'P 1'
#
loop_
_entity.id
_entity.type
_entity.pdbx_description
1 polymer ?
#
loop_
_entity_poly.entity_id
_entity_poly.type
_entity_poly.pdbx_seq_one_letter_code
_entity_poly.pdbx_strand_id
1 'polypeptide(L)'
;MVLSLYVVLFLALHLLPGVKSSMANLNNNGYDGIVIAINPGVPEDEKLIQNIKEMVTEASTYLFHATKRRVYFRNVSILIPNTWKSKSEYSMPKQESYDQADVIVANPYLKYGDDPYTLQYGQCGEKGQYIHFTPNFLLTNNLPIYGSRDRVFVHEWAHLRWGIFDEYNVDRPFYISSRNTIEATRCSTHITGINVVFKECQGSSCITRPCRRDSQTGLYEAKCTFIPEKSQTARDSIMFVQSLDSVTEFCTAKTHNTEAPNLQNKMCSSRSTWDVIMDSDDFRNASPMKGTDPPPHPTFSLLKSKQRVVCLVLDKSGSMTIFFLIHLLFIIIMFLFVKFLKIILISLKS
;
A
#
# COMPACT_ATOMS: atom_id res chain seq x y z
N MET A 1 -31.85 18.52 -30.14
CA MET A 1 -31.38 17.13 -30.01
C MET A 1 -29.89 17.03 -29.69
N VAL A 2 -29.00 17.73 -30.41
CA VAL A 2 -27.53 17.63 -30.21
C VAL A 2 -27.08 18.09 -28.82
N LEU A 3 -27.65 19.17 -28.28
CA LEU A 3 -27.32 19.70 -26.94
C LEU A 3 -27.67 18.72 -25.80
N SER A 4 -28.76 17.96 -25.95
CA SER A 4 -29.17 16.92 -24.99
C SER A 4 -28.21 15.72 -25.02
N LEU A 5 -27.65 15.39 -26.18
CA LEU A 5 -26.68 14.30 -26.31
C LEU A 5 -25.35 14.64 -25.61
N TYR A 6 -24.88 15.89 -25.72
CA TYR A 6 -23.69 16.35 -25.02
C TYR A 6 -23.88 16.41 -23.50
N VAL A 7 -25.04 16.87 -23.01
CA VAL A 7 -25.37 16.86 -21.58
C VAL A 7 -25.46 15.43 -21.04
N VAL A 8 -26.04 14.50 -21.82
CA VAL A 8 -26.10 13.07 -21.48
C VAL A 8 -24.71 12.44 -21.50
N LEU A 9 -23.84 12.78 -22.46
CA LEU A 9 -22.46 12.31 -22.48
C LEU A 9 -21.66 12.84 -21.29
N PHE A 10 -21.87 14.10 -20.90
CA PHE A 10 -21.23 14.72 -19.73
C PHE A 10 -21.70 14.08 -18.42
N LEU A 11 -23.01 13.82 -18.28
CA LEU A 11 -23.58 13.08 -17.15
C LEU A 11 -23.13 11.61 -17.13
N ALA A 12 -23.02 10.96 -18.28
CA ALA A 12 -22.51 9.59 -18.40
C ALA A 12 -21.02 9.49 -18.06
N LEU A 13 -20.20 10.49 -18.40
CA LEU A 13 -18.81 10.59 -17.95
C LEU A 13 -18.69 10.84 -16.43
N HIS A 14 -19.63 11.58 -15.82
CA HIS A 14 -19.71 11.73 -14.36
C HIS A 14 -20.29 10.49 -13.65
N LEU A 15 -21.00 9.62 -14.37
CA LEU A 15 -21.58 8.35 -13.89
C LEU A 15 -20.74 7.12 -14.26
N LEU A 16 -19.58 7.30 -14.88
CA LEU A 16 -18.57 6.24 -14.94
C LEU A 16 -18.35 5.77 -13.50
N PRO A 17 -18.49 4.46 -13.21
CA PRO A 17 -18.30 3.96 -11.86
C PRO A 17 -16.95 4.45 -11.39
N GLY A 18 -16.98 5.25 -10.32
CA GLY A 18 -15.80 5.90 -9.77
C GLY A 18 -14.66 4.91 -9.75
N VAL A 19 -13.51 5.36 -10.29
CA VAL A 19 -12.21 4.72 -10.08
C VAL A 19 -12.20 4.21 -8.64
N LYS A 20 -11.79 2.95 -8.45
CA LYS A 20 -11.62 2.34 -7.12
C LYS A 20 -10.79 3.29 -6.27
N SER A 21 -11.48 4.14 -5.52
CA SER A 21 -10.85 5.20 -4.76
C SER A 21 -10.94 4.78 -3.32
N SER A 22 -9.76 4.60 -2.75
CA SER A 22 -9.54 4.65 -1.32
C SER A 22 -10.36 5.78 -0.70
N MET A 23 -10.99 5.49 0.44
CA MET A 23 -11.64 6.50 1.28
C MET A 23 -10.64 7.21 2.21
N ALA A 24 -9.38 6.78 2.23
CA ALA A 24 -8.38 7.31 3.12
C ALA A 24 -8.11 8.79 2.79
N ASN A 25 -8.27 9.65 3.78
CA ASN A 25 -7.99 11.07 3.66
C ASN A 25 -7.16 11.54 4.86
N LEU A 26 -6.28 12.51 4.62
CA LEU A 26 -5.49 13.13 5.67
C LEU A 26 -6.23 14.36 6.18
N ASN A 27 -6.53 14.40 7.48
CA ASN A 27 -7.16 15.54 8.11
C ASN A 27 -6.43 15.86 9.42
N ASN A 28 -5.94 17.09 9.59
CA ASN A 28 -5.18 17.52 10.78
C ASN A 28 -4.14 16.45 11.18
N ASN A 29 -3.24 16.11 10.25
CA ASN A 29 -2.14 15.15 10.44
C ASN A 29 -2.54 13.67 10.63
N GLY A 30 -3.82 13.35 10.84
CA GLY A 30 -4.29 11.97 11.01
C GLY A 30 -5.00 11.45 9.77
N TYR A 31 -4.61 10.26 9.30
CA TYR A 31 -5.34 9.56 8.26
C TYR A 31 -6.64 8.97 8.81
N ASP A 32 -7.75 9.33 8.18
CA ASP A 32 -9.08 8.79 8.43
C ASP A 32 -9.58 7.98 7.25
N GLY A 33 -10.54 7.09 7.49
CA GLY A 33 -11.25 6.38 6.42
C GLY A 33 -10.44 5.24 5.81
N ILE A 34 -9.41 4.75 6.51
CA ILE A 34 -8.61 3.62 6.05
C ILE A 34 -9.45 2.35 6.19
N VAL A 35 -9.50 1.53 5.15
CA VAL A 35 -10.25 0.28 5.13
C VAL A 35 -9.30 -0.91 4.92
N ILE A 36 -9.27 -1.81 5.91
CA ILE A 36 -8.58 -3.10 5.84
C ILE A 36 -9.63 -4.20 5.71
N ALA A 37 -9.67 -4.91 4.59
CA ALA A 37 -10.71 -5.89 4.32
C ALA A 37 -10.18 -7.33 4.28
N ILE A 38 -10.79 -8.21 5.08
CA ILE A 38 -10.48 -9.64 5.10
C ILE A 38 -11.34 -10.34 4.04
N ASN A 39 -10.69 -11.11 3.15
CA ASN A 39 -11.37 -11.81 2.08
C ASN A 39 -12.25 -12.96 2.62
N PRO A 40 -13.45 -13.21 2.06
CA PRO A 40 -14.32 -14.30 2.49
C PRO A 40 -13.70 -15.71 2.45
N GLY A 41 -12.69 -15.91 1.59
CA GLY A 41 -11.93 -17.17 1.49
C GLY A 41 -10.88 -17.37 2.59
N VAL A 42 -10.67 -16.40 3.47
CA VAL A 42 -9.76 -16.51 4.63
C VAL A 42 -10.51 -17.15 5.81
N PRO A 43 -10.00 -18.26 6.38
CA PRO A 43 -10.59 -18.88 7.56
C PRO A 43 -10.64 -17.94 8.77
N GLU A 44 -11.66 -18.11 9.62
CA GLU A 44 -11.81 -17.32 10.85
C GLU A 44 -10.70 -17.65 11.86
N ASP A 45 -9.91 -16.63 12.23
CA ASP A 45 -8.90 -16.68 13.29
C ASP A 45 -8.98 -15.39 14.11
N GLU A 46 -9.20 -15.52 15.43
CA GLU A 46 -9.32 -14.39 16.33
C GLU A 46 -8.04 -13.57 16.45
N LYS A 47 -6.87 -14.20 16.26
CA LYS A 47 -5.57 -13.52 16.29
C LYS A 47 -5.38 -12.58 15.11
N LEU A 48 -6.06 -12.83 13.98
CA LEU A 48 -5.88 -12.03 12.77
C LEU A 48 -6.30 -10.57 13.00
N ILE A 49 -7.45 -10.34 13.61
CA ILE A 49 -7.95 -8.98 13.91
C ILE A 49 -6.99 -8.28 14.89
N GLN A 50 -6.52 -9.01 15.91
CA GLN A 50 -5.61 -8.46 16.91
C GLN A 50 -4.26 -8.07 16.30
N ASN A 51 -3.66 -8.95 15.49
CA ASN A 51 -2.39 -8.70 14.82
C ASN A 51 -2.48 -7.54 13.82
N ILE A 52 -3.62 -7.36 13.14
CA ILE A 52 -3.88 -6.18 12.29
C ILE A 52 -3.89 -4.91 13.14
N LYS A 53 -4.58 -4.90 14.28
CA LYS A 53 -4.64 -3.73 15.18
C LYS A 53 -3.25 -3.37 15.71
N GLU A 54 -2.48 -4.36 16.16
CA GLU A 54 -1.12 -4.17 16.67
C GLU A 54 -0.20 -3.61 15.59
N MET A 55 -0.16 -4.25 14.41
CA MET A 55 0.63 -3.80 13.27
C MET A 55 0.33 -2.34 12.89
N VAL A 56 -0.95 -1.96 12.79
CA VAL A 56 -1.35 -0.59 12.40
C VAL A 56 -1.04 0.41 13.52
N THR A 57 -1.15 0.01 14.78
CA THR A 57 -0.85 0.86 15.93
C THR A 57 0.64 1.19 16.01
N GLU A 58 1.50 0.19 15.86
CA GLU A 58 2.95 0.36 15.82
C GLU A 58 3.36 1.13 14.56
N ALA A 59 2.77 0.81 13.41
CA ALA A 59 3.05 1.49 12.14
C ALA A 59 2.67 2.97 12.20
N SER A 60 1.62 3.34 12.94
CA SER A 60 1.22 4.73 13.14
C SER A 60 2.34 5.53 13.81
N THR A 61 2.97 4.95 14.83
CA THR A 61 4.11 5.55 15.53
C THR A 61 5.33 5.64 14.62
N TYR A 62 5.65 4.55 13.92
CA TYR A 62 6.79 4.51 13.01
C TYR A 62 6.66 5.51 11.85
N LEU A 63 5.49 5.56 11.20
CA LEU A 63 5.16 6.52 10.14
C LEU A 63 5.30 7.96 10.63
N PHE A 64 4.82 8.24 11.84
CA PHE A 64 4.90 9.57 12.42
C PHE A 64 6.35 10.03 12.56
N HIS A 65 7.24 9.17 13.06
CA HIS A 65 8.66 9.50 13.15
C HIS A 65 9.33 9.61 11.77
N ALA A 66 9.07 8.64 10.88
CA ALA A 66 9.62 8.62 9.52
C ALA A 66 9.23 9.84 8.69
N THR A 67 8.06 10.42 8.97
CA THR A 67 7.56 11.62 8.29
C THR A 67 7.90 12.91 9.04
N LYS A 68 8.89 12.88 9.94
CA LYS A 68 9.34 14.04 10.72
C LYS A 68 8.20 14.65 11.54
N ARG A 69 7.42 13.79 12.21
CA ARG A 69 6.29 14.11 13.08
C ARG A 69 5.10 14.74 12.33
N ARG A 70 4.83 14.32 11.10
CA ARG A 70 3.78 14.95 10.25
C ARG A 70 2.53 14.13 10.14
N VAL A 71 2.57 12.83 9.91
CA VAL A 71 1.35 12.06 9.66
C VAL A 71 1.30 10.77 10.45
N TYR A 72 0.09 10.35 10.83
CA TYR A 72 -0.15 9.13 11.61
C TYR A 72 -1.50 8.52 11.23
N PHE A 73 -1.74 7.25 11.57
CA PHE A 73 -3.03 6.59 11.34
C PHE A 73 -4.00 6.90 12.48
N ARG A 74 -5.22 7.35 12.16
CA ARG A 74 -6.21 7.76 13.16
C ARG A 74 -7.47 6.91 13.16
N ASN A 75 -8.19 6.82 12.04
CA ASN A 75 -9.46 6.08 11.97
C ASN A 75 -9.37 4.95 10.95
N VAL A 76 -9.41 3.70 11.46
CA VAL A 76 -9.22 2.49 10.67
C VAL A 76 -10.43 1.58 10.82
N SER A 77 -10.99 1.15 9.70
CA SER A 77 -12.10 0.21 9.64
C SER A 77 -11.61 -1.16 9.19
N ILE A 78 -11.86 -2.19 9.99
CA ILE A 78 -11.56 -3.59 9.64
C ILE A 78 -12.86 -4.22 9.15
N LEU A 79 -12.92 -4.52 7.85
CA LEU A 79 -14.06 -5.16 7.21
C LEU A 79 -13.93 -6.69 7.30
N ILE A 80 -14.75 -7.27 8.15
CA ILE A 80 -14.84 -8.71 8.42
C ILE A 80 -15.79 -9.35 7.40
N PRO A 81 -15.43 -10.49 6.79
CA PRO A 81 -16.26 -11.12 5.77
C PRO A 81 -17.55 -11.68 6.37
N ASN A 82 -18.54 -11.87 5.50
CA ASN A 82 -19.83 -12.47 5.87
C ASN A 82 -19.69 -13.95 6.29
N THR A 83 -18.63 -14.63 5.85
CA THR A 83 -18.32 -16.04 6.17
C THR A 83 -17.93 -16.27 7.62
N TRP A 84 -17.44 -15.24 8.32
CA TRP A 84 -17.11 -15.32 9.74
C TRP A 84 -18.35 -15.20 10.62
N LYS A 85 -18.29 -15.72 11.85
CA LYS A 85 -19.39 -15.60 12.81
C LYS A 85 -19.63 -14.14 13.20
N SER A 86 -20.90 -13.79 13.45
CA SER A 86 -21.22 -12.42 13.90
C SER A 86 -20.92 -12.29 15.38
N LYS A 87 -20.22 -11.22 15.76
CA LYS A 87 -20.01 -10.83 17.17
C LYS A 87 -20.77 -9.54 17.47
N SER A 88 -21.07 -9.29 18.75
CA SER A 88 -21.80 -8.10 19.20
C SER A 88 -21.02 -6.80 18.98
N GLU A 89 -19.69 -6.88 18.99
CA GLU A 89 -18.77 -5.78 18.70
C GLU A 89 -18.75 -5.37 17.21
N TYR A 90 -19.32 -6.18 16.31
CA TYR A 90 -19.31 -5.90 14.88
C TYR A 90 -20.49 -5.01 14.50
N SER A 91 -20.18 -3.86 13.91
CA SER A 91 -21.17 -2.92 13.40
C SER A 91 -21.36 -3.05 11.89
N MET A 92 -22.37 -2.36 11.37
CA MET A 92 -22.70 -2.38 9.95
C MET A 92 -21.83 -1.38 9.16
N PRO A 93 -21.20 -1.81 8.05
CA PRO A 93 -20.53 -0.89 7.15
C PRO A 93 -21.52 0.12 6.56
N LYS A 94 -21.15 1.40 6.56
CA LYS A 94 -21.98 2.47 5.96
C LYS A 94 -21.60 2.65 4.51
N GLN A 95 -20.31 2.90 4.27
CA GLN A 95 -19.75 3.19 2.96
C GLN A 95 -18.67 2.18 2.57
N GLU A 96 -17.94 1.68 3.56
CA GLU A 96 -16.83 0.75 3.44
C GLU A 96 -17.23 -0.52 2.68
N SER A 97 -16.37 -0.94 1.76
CA SER A 97 -16.56 -2.11 0.92
C SER A 97 -15.21 -2.74 0.56
N TYR A 98 -15.22 -4.03 0.21
CA TYR A 98 -14.02 -4.76 -0.17
C TYR A 98 -13.34 -4.15 -1.42
N ASP A 99 -14.14 -3.66 -2.38
CA ASP A 99 -13.64 -3.07 -3.63
C ASP A 99 -12.86 -1.76 -3.44
N GLN A 100 -13.07 -1.09 -2.30
CA GLN A 100 -12.49 0.21 -1.97
C GLN A 100 -11.46 0.10 -0.84
N ALA A 101 -11.09 -1.13 -0.44
CA ALA A 101 -10.15 -1.35 0.64
C ALA A 101 -8.74 -0.90 0.27
N ASP A 102 -8.08 -0.19 1.18
CA ASP A 102 -6.67 0.20 1.09
C ASP A 102 -5.76 -1.01 1.25
N VAL A 103 -6.18 -1.94 2.11
CA VAL A 103 -5.45 -3.16 2.44
C VAL A 103 -6.41 -4.33 2.32
N ILE A 104 -6.00 -5.38 1.63
CA ILE A 104 -6.72 -6.63 1.59
C ILE A 104 -5.91 -7.73 2.28
N VAL A 105 -6.59 -8.53 3.08
CA VAL A 105 -6.05 -9.76 3.66
C VAL A 105 -6.68 -10.93 2.91
N ALA A 106 -5.91 -11.60 2.08
CA ALA A 106 -6.41 -12.64 1.19
C ALA A 106 -5.41 -13.80 1.05
N ASN A 107 -5.85 -14.88 0.40
CA ASN A 107 -4.98 -16.02 0.11
C ASN A 107 -3.79 -15.61 -0.78
N PRO A 108 -2.66 -16.32 -0.69
CA PRO A 108 -1.45 -15.99 -1.45
C PRO A 108 -1.72 -15.96 -2.96
N TYR A 109 -1.10 -15.00 -3.64
CA TYR A 109 -1.19 -14.89 -5.10
C TYR A 109 -0.06 -15.68 -5.75
N LEU A 110 -0.32 -16.38 -6.87
CA LEU A 110 0.63 -17.29 -7.53
C LEU A 110 2.04 -16.70 -7.73
N LYS A 111 2.13 -15.42 -8.09
CA LYS A 111 3.41 -14.74 -8.33
C LYS A 111 4.16 -14.35 -7.06
N TYR A 112 3.44 -13.99 -6.00
CA TYR A 112 4.00 -13.34 -4.81
C TYR A 112 4.02 -14.25 -3.58
N GLY A 113 3.30 -15.38 -3.61
CA GLY A 113 3.18 -16.24 -2.44
C GLY A 113 2.63 -15.47 -1.24
N ASP A 114 3.35 -15.55 -0.13
CA ASP A 114 3.04 -14.85 1.12
C ASP A 114 3.73 -13.48 1.27
N ASP A 115 4.47 -13.05 0.25
CA ASP A 115 5.20 -11.80 0.31
C ASP A 115 4.20 -10.63 0.32
N PRO A 116 4.34 -9.68 1.26
CA PRO A 116 3.55 -8.46 1.26
C PRO A 116 3.88 -7.63 0.02
N TYR A 117 2.86 -7.02 -0.61
CA TYR A 117 3.09 -6.15 -1.77
C TYR A 117 1.97 -5.12 -1.94
N THR A 118 2.29 -4.03 -2.64
CA THR A 118 1.33 -3.05 -3.10
C THR A 118 1.10 -3.19 -4.59
N LEU A 119 -0.17 -3.28 -4.99
CA LEU A 119 -0.52 -3.25 -6.41
C LEU A 119 -0.50 -1.81 -6.92
N GLN A 120 0.56 -1.43 -7.62
CA GLN A 120 0.75 -0.09 -8.18
C GLN A 120 1.04 -0.18 -9.68
N TYR A 121 0.19 0.43 -10.50
CA TYR A 121 0.37 0.55 -11.96
C TYR A 121 0.67 1.99 -12.42
N GLY A 122 0.52 2.95 -11.50
CA GLY A 122 0.67 4.37 -11.77
C GLY A 122 2.12 4.81 -11.94
N GLN A 123 2.29 6.05 -12.40
CA GLN A 123 3.58 6.72 -12.47
C GLN A 123 4.05 7.22 -11.09
N CYS A 124 5.23 7.80 -11.04
CA CYS A 124 5.75 8.42 -9.82
C CYS A 124 4.77 9.45 -9.24
N GLY A 125 4.48 9.35 -7.94
CA GLY A 125 3.54 10.23 -7.25
C GLY A 125 2.07 9.79 -7.36
N GLU A 126 1.76 8.79 -8.20
CA GLU A 126 0.40 8.29 -8.35
C GLU A 126 0.09 7.17 -7.36
N LYS A 127 -1.08 7.25 -6.72
CA LYS A 127 -1.52 6.27 -5.72
C LYS A 127 -1.60 4.85 -6.30
N GLY A 128 -1.21 3.88 -5.48
CA GLY A 128 -1.47 2.46 -5.71
C GLY A 128 -2.96 2.12 -5.60
N GLN A 129 -3.29 0.87 -5.90
CA GLN A 129 -4.67 0.35 -5.86
C GLN A 129 -5.02 -0.22 -4.49
N TYR A 130 -4.17 -1.11 -3.95
CA TYR A 130 -4.31 -1.70 -2.63
C TYR A 130 -2.99 -2.36 -2.19
N ILE A 131 -2.83 -2.55 -0.88
CA ILE A 131 -1.83 -3.39 -0.26
C ILE A 131 -2.41 -4.80 -0.08
N HIS A 132 -1.63 -5.83 -0.36
CA HIS A 132 -2.01 -7.21 -0.19
C HIS A 132 -1.18 -7.86 0.90
N PHE A 133 -1.85 -8.37 1.92
CA PHE A 133 -1.27 -9.23 2.94
C PHE A 133 -1.92 -10.60 2.93
N THR A 134 -1.18 -11.61 3.38
CA THR A 134 -1.73 -12.95 3.61
C THR A 134 -1.98 -13.21 5.10
N PRO A 135 -2.87 -14.15 5.43
CA PRO A 135 -3.00 -14.63 6.80
C PRO A 135 -1.67 -15.16 7.34
N ASN A 136 -0.85 -15.83 6.52
CA ASN A 136 0.45 -16.33 6.95
C ASN A 136 1.36 -15.16 7.38
N PHE A 137 1.49 -14.10 6.57
CA PHE A 137 2.25 -12.91 6.94
C PHE A 137 1.85 -12.34 8.31
N LEU A 138 0.54 -12.28 8.57
CA LEU A 138 -0.02 -11.70 9.80
C LEU A 138 0.02 -12.66 11.00
N LEU A 139 -0.01 -13.98 10.81
CA LEU A 139 -0.12 -14.96 11.89
C LEU A 139 1.21 -15.62 12.28
N THR A 140 2.18 -15.71 11.36
CA THR A 140 3.48 -16.35 11.64
C THR A 140 4.59 -15.34 11.94
N ASN A 141 5.62 -15.79 12.66
CA ASN A 141 6.75 -14.94 13.00
C ASN A 141 7.69 -14.78 11.80
N ASN A 142 7.48 -13.71 11.04
CA ASN A 142 8.27 -13.39 9.84
C ASN A 142 9.35 -12.33 10.09
N LEU A 143 9.64 -12.02 11.36
CA LEU A 143 10.67 -11.06 11.77
C LEU A 143 12.05 -11.32 11.11
N PRO A 144 12.53 -12.57 10.98
CA PRO A 144 13.82 -12.83 10.34
C PRO A 144 13.85 -12.53 8.83
N ILE A 145 12.69 -12.48 8.17
CA ILE A 145 12.56 -12.34 6.72
C ILE A 145 12.31 -10.88 6.35
N TYR A 146 11.28 -10.28 6.95
CA TYR A 146 10.81 -8.93 6.56
C TYR A 146 11.16 -7.84 7.58
N GLY A 147 11.64 -8.20 8.77
CA GLY A 147 11.63 -7.30 9.92
C GLY A 147 10.24 -7.20 10.55
N SER A 148 10.03 -6.15 11.36
CA SER A 148 8.77 -5.98 12.09
C SER A 148 7.64 -5.54 11.15
N ARG A 149 6.41 -6.00 11.43
CA ARG A 149 5.27 -5.84 10.50
C ARG A 149 4.86 -4.38 10.32
N ASP A 150 5.05 -3.56 11.34
CA ASP A 150 4.81 -2.12 11.30
C ASP A 150 5.66 -1.41 10.25
N ARG A 151 6.94 -1.81 10.12
CA ARG A 151 7.88 -1.24 9.15
C ARG A 151 7.53 -1.65 7.73
N VAL A 152 7.14 -2.92 7.55
CA VAL A 152 6.58 -3.43 6.28
C VAL A 152 5.32 -2.66 5.92
N PHE A 153 4.41 -2.44 6.88
CA PHE A 153 3.20 -1.68 6.63
C PHE A 153 3.49 -0.26 6.15
N VAL A 154 4.46 0.44 6.76
CA VAL A 154 4.85 1.80 6.33
C VAL A 154 5.52 1.80 4.96
N HIS A 155 6.34 0.80 4.66
CA HIS A 155 6.95 0.60 3.34
C HIS A 155 5.86 0.44 2.25
N GLU A 156 4.90 -0.47 2.45
CA GLU A 156 3.78 -0.68 1.53
C GLU A 156 2.82 0.52 1.48
N TRP A 157 2.59 1.19 2.61
CA TRP A 157 1.81 2.41 2.65
C TRP A 157 2.44 3.52 1.81
N ALA A 158 3.78 3.60 1.77
CA ALA A 158 4.49 4.57 0.95
C ALA A 158 4.25 4.32 -0.55
N HIS A 159 4.30 3.07 -1.01
CA HIS A 159 3.90 2.69 -2.37
C HIS A 159 2.44 3.08 -2.64
N LEU A 160 1.53 2.69 -1.74
CA LEU A 160 0.09 2.89 -1.92
C LEU A 160 -0.27 4.38 -1.97
N ARG A 161 0.20 5.16 -1.01
CA ARG A 161 -0.31 6.52 -0.78
C ARG A 161 0.41 7.58 -1.58
N TRP A 162 1.71 7.42 -1.78
CA TRP A 162 2.55 8.44 -2.41
C TRP A 162 3.14 8.00 -3.75
N GLY A 163 2.91 6.76 -4.18
CA GLY A 163 3.35 6.31 -5.50
C GLY A 163 4.86 6.32 -5.68
N ILE A 164 5.60 6.12 -4.58
CA ILE A 164 7.06 5.95 -4.62
C ILE A 164 7.42 4.48 -4.81
N PHE A 165 8.66 4.19 -5.17
CA PHE A 165 9.12 2.85 -5.54
C PHE A 165 10.32 2.40 -4.71
N ASP A 166 10.66 1.14 -4.85
CA ASP A 166 11.82 0.55 -4.20
C ASP A 166 13.12 1.22 -4.64
N GLU A 167 13.99 1.41 -3.66
CA GLU A 167 15.34 1.94 -3.82
C GLU A 167 16.40 0.82 -3.85
N TYR A 168 15.98 -0.46 -3.80
CA TYR A 168 16.75 -1.65 -4.16
C TYR A 168 16.37 -2.18 -5.55
N ASN A 169 17.14 -3.13 -6.07
CA ASN A 169 16.81 -3.83 -7.31
C ASN A 169 17.34 -5.27 -7.27
N VAL A 170 16.44 -6.25 -7.40
CA VAL A 170 16.80 -7.68 -7.37
C VAL A 170 17.51 -8.13 -8.66
N ASP A 171 17.13 -7.57 -9.81
CA ASP A 171 17.71 -7.92 -11.11
C ASP A 171 19.06 -7.23 -11.34
N ARG A 172 19.24 -6.03 -10.77
CA ARG A 172 20.49 -5.24 -10.81
C ARG A 172 20.92 -4.85 -9.41
N PRO A 173 21.39 -5.80 -8.58
CA PRO A 173 21.78 -5.52 -7.20
C PRO A 173 23.08 -4.72 -7.10
N PHE A 174 23.87 -4.64 -8.19
CA PHE A 174 25.13 -3.91 -8.25
C PHE A 174 25.28 -3.11 -9.53
N TYR A 175 26.06 -2.03 -9.46
CA TYR A 175 26.42 -1.20 -10.60
C TYR A 175 27.84 -0.62 -10.44
N ILE A 176 28.43 -0.13 -11.53
CA ILE A 176 29.70 0.60 -11.49
C ILE A 176 29.38 2.09 -11.37
N SER A 177 29.84 2.72 -10.30
CA SER A 177 29.66 4.15 -10.06
C SER A 177 30.50 5.01 -11.00
N SER A 178 30.20 6.30 -11.06
CA SER A 178 31.03 7.30 -11.75
C SER A 178 32.49 7.33 -11.25
N ARG A 179 32.75 6.84 -10.04
CA ARG A 179 34.09 6.70 -9.43
C ARG A 179 34.79 5.38 -9.81
N ASN A 180 34.22 4.61 -10.73
CA ASN A 180 34.72 3.31 -11.17
C ASN A 180 34.83 2.27 -10.04
N THR A 181 33.95 2.38 -9.04
CA THR A 181 33.80 1.40 -7.94
C THR A 181 32.50 0.61 -8.12
N ILE A 182 32.51 -0.67 -7.72
CA ILE A 182 31.28 -1.47 -7.70
C ILE A 182 30.51 -1.10 -6.44
N GLU A 183 29.27 -0.64 -6.61
CA GLU A 183 28.37 -0.26 -5.53
C GLU A 183 27.12 -1.13 -5.55
N ALA A 184 26.54 -1.36 -4.36
CA ALA A 184 25.23 -1.97 -4.25
C ALA A 184 24.15 -0.96 -4.67
N THR A 185 23.10 -1.43 -5.34
CA THR A 185 21.93 -0.63 -5.70
C THR A 185 21.13 -0.33 -4.43
N ARG A 186 21.31 0.88 -3.90
CA ARG A 186 20.70 1.38 -2.67
C ARG A 186 20.58 2.89 -2.71
N CYS A 187 19.67 3.44 -1.90
CA CYS A 187 19.56 4.88 -1.80
C CYS A 187 20.75 5.53 -1.10
N SER A 188 21.04 5.09 0.12
CA SER A 188 22.11 5.67 0.94
C SER A 188 23.37 4.83 0.85
N THR A 189 24.47 5.42 0.39
CA THR A 189 25.78 4.75 0.46
C THR A 189 26.31 4.64 1.89
N HIS A 190 25.65 5.28 2.86
CA HIS A 190 25.97 5.15 4.29
C HIS A 190 25.58 3.79 4.87
N ILE A 191 24.64 3.07 4.25
CA ILE A 191 24.32 1.71 4.70
C ILE A 191 25.49 0.80 4.38
N THR A 192 26.18 0.30 5.40
CA THR A 192 27.29 -0.64 5.25
C THR A 192 26.80 -2.09 5.21
N GLY A 193 27.61 -2.97 4.64
CA GLY A 193 27.28 -4.38 4.50
C GLY A 193 28.36 -5.14 3.73
N ILE A 194 28.08 -6.42 3.48
CA ILE A 194 28.99 -7.35 2.80
C ILE A 194 28.38 -7.88 1.51
N ASN A 195 29.22 -8.10 0.50
CA ASN A 195 28.83 -8.70 -0.77
C ASN A 195 29.13 -10.19 -0.73
N VAL A 196 28.09 -11.03 -0.69
CA VAL A 196 28.24 -12.47 -0.54
C VAL A 196 27.42 -13.28 -1.51
N VAL A 197 27.90 -14.50 -1.79
CA VAL A 197 27.14 -15.56 -2.45
C VAL A 197 26.78 -16.62 -1.42
N PHE A 198 25.51 -17.01 -1.37
CA PHE A 198 25.03 -18.14 -0.56
C PHE A 198 25.38 -19.46 -1.24
N LYS A 199 26.08 -20.35 -0.53
CA LYS A 199 26.40 -21.70 -1.02
C LYS A 199 25.32 -22.69 -0.65
N GLU A 200 25.13 -22.85 0.65
CA GLU A 200 24.24 -23.82 1.26
C GLU A 200 23.57 -23.16 2.46
N CYS A 201 22.26 -23.35 2.59
CA CYS A 201 21.48 -22.91 3.73
C CYS A 201 20.85 -24.15 4.37
N GLN A 202 21.16 -24.38 5.65
CA GLN A 202 20.55 -25.43 6.46
C GLN A 202 19.72 -24.76 7.56
N GLY A 203 18.40 -24.78 7.39
CA GLY A 203 17.48 -24.06 8.28
C GLY A 203 17.75 -22.55 8.25
N SER A 204 18.07 -21.98 9.42
CA SER A 204 18.35 -20.54 9.60
C SER A 204 19.82 -20.15 9.44
N SER A 205 20.72 -21.09 9.17
CA SER A 205 22.15 -20.84 9.00
C SER A 205 22.56 -21.03 7.54
N CYS A 206 23.24 -20.05 6.98
CA CYS A 206 23.75 -20.11 5.61
C CYS A 206 25.26 -19.92 5.56
N ILE A 207 25.92 -20.77 4.80
CA ILE A 207 27.35 -20.63 4.51
C ILE A 207 27.50 -19.65 3.34
N THR A 208 28.18 -18.54 3.61
CA THR A 208 28.42 -17.48 2.65
C THR A 208 29.88 -17.42 2.24
N ARG A 209 30.16 -16.88 1.05
CA ARG A 209 31.51 -16.52 0.60
C ARG A 209 31.51 -15.12 0.00
N PRO A 210 32.64 -14.39 0.03
CA PRO A 210 32.74 -13.11 -0.66
C PRO A 210 32.47 -13.24 -2.16
N CYS A 211 31.84 -12.22 -2.73
CA CYS A 211 31.63 -12.13 -4.17
C CYS A 211 32.94 -11.92 -4.92
N ARG A 212 33.06 -12.57 -6.07
CA ARG A 212 34.17 -12.42 -7.01
C ARG A 212 33.76 -11.51 -8.14
N ARG A 213 34.72 -10.70 -8.59
CA ARG A 213 34.55 -9.87 -9.79
C ARG A 213 34.61 -10.76 -11.02
N ASP A 214 33.61 -10.62 -11.88
CA ASP A 214 33.55 -11.22 -13.19
C ASP A 214 34.41 -10.40 -14.16
N SER A 215 35.33 -11.07 -14.85
CA SER A 215 36.28 -10.41 -15.76
C SER A 215 35.67 -9.94 -17.07
N GLN A 216 34.52 -10.48 -17.47
CA GLN A 216 33.83 -10.11 -18.71
C GLN A 216 32.92 -8.90 -18.50
N THR A 217 32.16 -8.89 -17.41
CA THR A 217 31.20 -7.81 -17.13
C THR A 217 31.79 -6.67 -16.30
N GLY A 218 32.88 -6.94 -15.57
CA GLY A 218 33.47 -6.00 -14.62
C GLY A 218 32.67 -5.82 -13.32
N LEU A 219 31.53 -6.49 -13.17
CA LEU A 219 30.66 -6.52 -11.98
C LEU A 219 30.92 -7.77 -11.14
N TYR A 220 30.12 -7.98 -10.08
CA TYR A 220 30.14 -9.25 -9.35
C TYR A 220 29.48 -10.38 -10.12
N GLU A 221 29.90 -11.60 -9.82
CA GLU A 221 29.32 -12.84 -10.35
C GLU A 221 27.81 -12.98 -10.05
N ALA A 222 27.15 -13.83 -10.82
CA ALA A 222 25.73 -14.15 -10.62
C ALA A 222 25.46 -14.68 -9.20
N LYS A 223 24.28 -14.37 -8.66
CA LYS A 223 23.85 -14.71 -7.28
C LYS A 223 24.65 -14.00 -6.16
N CYS A 224 25.50 -13.04 -6.50
CA CYS A 224 26.02 -12.12 -5.50
C CYS A 224 24.88 -11.25 -4.95
N THR A 225 24.83 -11.09 -3.64
CA THR A 225 23.85 -10.26 -2.93
C THR A 225 24.56 -9.37 -1.93
N PHE A 226 24.10 -8.12 -1.80
CA PHE A 226 24.52 -7.22 -0.74
C PHE A 226 23.70 -7.51 0.52
N ILE A 227 24.37 -7.84 1.62
CA ILE A 227 23.75 -8.07 2.92
C ILE A 227 24.14 -6.92 3.85
N PRO A 228 23.18 -6.05 4.22
CA PRO A 228 23.44 -4.96 5.15
C PRO A 228 23.90 -5.48 6.51
N GLU A 229 24.80 -4.74 7.15
CA GLU A 229 25.19 -5.01 8.53
C GLU A 229 24.03 -4.72 9.49
N LYS A 230 23.70 -5.64 10.40
CA LYS A 230 22.55 -5.45 11.29
C LYS A 230 22.74 -4.29 12.28
N SER A 231 23.97 -4.09 12.74
CA SER A 231 24.33 -3.07 13.72
C SER A 231 25.01 -1.90 13.02
N GLN A 232 24.25 -0.86 12.70
CA GLN A 232 24.78 0.35 12.06
C GLN A 232 23.97 1.60 12.44
N THR A 233 24.50 2.78 12.11
CA THR A 233 23.91 4.08 12.45
C THR A 233 23.16 4.74 11.29
N ALA A 234 23.23 4.17 10.09
CA ALA A 234 22.53 4.67 8.92
C ALA A 234 21.01 4.58 9.12
N ARG A 235 20.30 5.68 8.84
CA ARG A 235 18.86 5.82 9.12
C ARG A 235 17.98 5.71 7.90
N ASP A 236 18.55 5.87 6.72
CA ASP A 236 17.84 5.84 5.46
C ASP A 236 18.37 4.71 4.58
N SER A 237 17.52 3.97 3.86
CA SER A 237 16.13 4.30 3.52
C SER A 237 15.14 3.18 3.80
N ILE A 238 13.94 3.57 4.24
CA ILE A 238 12.75 2.70 4.37
C ILE A 238 12.43 1.98 3.05
N MET A 239 12.65 2.62 1.89
CA MET A 239 12.39 2.00 0.58
C MET A 239 13.55 1.12 0.09
N PHE A 240 14.62 0.99 0.88
CA PHE A 240 15.74 0.10 0.58
C PHE A 240 15.76 -1.12 1.52
N VAL A 241 15.76 -0.89 2.83
CA VAL A 241 15.84 -1.97 3.82
C VAL A 241 15.12 -1.59 5.12
N GLN A 242 13.80 -1.66 5.08
CA GLN A 242 12.94 -1.41 6.24
C GLN A 242 13.20 -2.36 7.42
N SER A 243 13.82 -3.53 7.18
CA SER A 243 14.06 -4.54 8.22
C SER A 243 15.18 -4.21 9.21
N LEU A 244 16.00 -3.18 8.96
CA LEU A 244 17.04 -2.74 9.88
C LEU A 244 16.48 -1.80 10.95
N ASP A 245 16.77 -2.08 12.23
CA ASP A 245 16.28 -1.27 13.36
C ASP A 245 16.71 0.20 13.28
N SER A 246 17.92 0.46 12.75
CA SER A 246 18.48 1.81 12.59
C SER A 246 17.74 2.63 11.54
N VAL A 247 17.13 1.98 10.55
CA VAL A 247 16.41 2.64 9.46
C VAL A 247 15.11 3.21 10.02
N THR A 248 14.97 4.52 9.95
CA THR A 248 13.83 5.27 10.52
C THR A 248 13.39 6.41 9.61
N GLU A 249 14.06 6.62 8.49
CA GLU A 249 13.87 7.78 7.61
C GLU A 249 13.72 7.35 6.14
N PHE A 250 12.92 8.09 5.38
CA PHE A 250 12.93 8.02 3.93
C PHE A 250 14.17 8.71 3.38
N CYS A 251 14.63 8.26 2.22
CA CYS A 251 15.80 8.84 1.59
C CYS A 251 15.53 10.29 1.16
N THR A 252 16.49 11.18 1.43
CA THR A 252 16.35 12.63 1.15
C THR A 252 17.32 13.05 0.05
N ALA A 253 17.12 14.22 -0.56
CA ALA A 253 18.06 14.77 -1.54
C ALA A 253 19.54 14.81 -1.08
N LYS A 254 19.82 14.82 0.23
CA LYS A 254 21.19 14.80 0.77
C LYS A 254 21.81 13.40 0.81
N THR A 255 21.00 12.37 0.95
CA THR A 255 21.45 10.98 1.08
C THR A 255 21.17 10.14 -0.16
N HIS A 256 20.38 10.68 -1.10
CA HIS A 256 19.92 10.01 -2.29
C HIS A 256 21.03 9.77 -3.32
N ASN A 257 21.18 8.51 -3.70
CA ASN A 257 22.08 8.08 -4.75
C ASN A 257 21.35 8.03 -6.09
N THR A 258 21.58 9.07 -6.91
CA THR A 258 20.97 9.22 -8.23
C THR A 258 21.54 8.28 -9.29
N GLU A 259 22.71 7.67 -9.04
CA GLU A 259 23.36 6.73 -9.96
C GLU A 259 22.80 5.30 -9.83
N ALA A 260 22.19 4.96 -8.70
CA ALA A 260 21.68 3.63 -8.42
C ALA A 260 20.58 3.21 -9.43
N PRO A 261 20.69 2.04 -10.09
CA PRO A 261 19.70 1.57 -11.04
C PRO A 261 18.48 0.93 -10.35
N ASN A 262 17.82 1.67 -9.47
CA ASN A 262 16.58 1.25 -8.80
C ASN A 262 15.32 1.78 -9.51
N LEU A 263 14.16 1.25 -9.11
CA LEU A 263 12.90 1.60 -9.75
C LEU A 263 12.49 3.04 -9.41
N GLN A 264 12.78 3.51 -8.20
CA GLN A 264 12.56 4.90 -7.81
C GLN A 264 13.24 5.88 -8.77
N ASN A 265 14.55 5.73 -9.02
CA ASN A 265 15.28 6.61 -9.93
C ASN A 265 14.72 6.55 -11.36
N LYS A 266 14.39 5.34 -11.83
CA LYS A 266 13.84 5.12 -13.16
C LYS A 266 12.49 5.80 -13.35
N MET A 267 11.58 5.69 -12.38
CA MET A 267 10.19 6.16 -12.51
C MET A 267 10.02 7.61 -12.06
N CYS A 268 10.82 8.09 -11.11
CA CYS A 268 10.71 9.41 -10.49
C CYS A 268 11.75 10.41 -10.97
N SER A 269 12.35 10.23 -12.15
CA SER A 269 13.38 11.13 -12.70
C SER A 269 14.53 11.38 -11.72
N SER A 270 15.02 10.32 -11.08
CA SER A 270 16.07 10.34 -10.06
C SER A 270 15.80 11.22 -8.84
N ARG A 271 14.54 11.54 -8.55
CA ARG A 271 14.14 12.23 -7.32
C ARG A 271 14.17 11.29 -6.11
N SER A 272 14.55 11.83 -4.96
CA SER A 272 14.51 11.08 -3.70
C SER A 272 13.07 10.75 -3.30
N THR A 273 12.89 9.64 -2.58
CA THR A 273 11.58 9.25 -2.05
C THR A 273 10.96 10.35 -1.20
N TRP A 274 11.75 11.01 -0.33
CA TRP A 274 11.26 12.11 0.50
C TRP A 274 10.78 13.32 -0.30
N ASP A 275 11.44 13.67 -1.42
CA ASP A 275 11.00 14.80 -2.24
C ASP A 275 9.64 14.51 -2.89
N VAL A 276 9.41 13.28 -3.35
CA VAL A 276 8.11 12.89 -3.93
C VAL A 276 7.02 12.90 -2.86
N ILE A 277 7.32 12.41 -1.65
CA ILE A 277 6.39 12.44 -0.51
C ILE A 277 5.99 13.88 -0.17
N MET A 278 6.96 14.78 -0.06
CA MET A 278 6.72 16.19 0.29
C MET A 278 5.89 16.95 -0.75
N ASP A 279 5.98 16.57 -2.02
CA ASP A 279 5.19 17.15 -3.11
C ASP A 279 3.74 16.63 -3.18
N SER A 280 3.45 15.51 -2.51
CA SER A 280 2.11 14.92 -2.51
C SER A 280 1.08 15.84 -1.84
N ASP A 281 -0.19 15.67 -2.22
CA ASP A 281 -1.30 16.49 -1.68
C ASP A 281 -1.40 16.41 -0.15
N ASP A 282 -0.99 15.28 0.44
CA ASP A 282 -0.98 15.07 1.89
C ASP A 282 -0.05 16.05 2.60
N PHE A 283 1.11 16.39 2.02
CA PHE A 283 2.15 17.17 2.69
C PHE A 283 2.08 18.67 2.41
N ARG A 284 1.20 19.11 1.49
CA ARG A 284 0.94 20.54 1.26
C ARG A 284 0.45 21.26 2.52
N ASN A 285 -0.33 20.58 3.35
CA ASN A 285 -0.93 21.15 4.57
C ASN A 285 -0.53 20.41 5.87
N ALA A 286 0.27 19.34 5.80
CA ALA A 286 0.69 18.59 6.99
C ALA A 286 1.97 19.18 7.61
N SER A 287 1.82 20.19 8.47
CA SER A 287 2.93 20.74 9.27
C SER A 287 3.36 19.79 10.39
N PRO A 288 4.63 19.75 10.82
CA PRO A 288 5.04 18.89 11.93
C PRO A 288 4.30 19.21 13.22
N MET A 289 3.87 18.18 13.95
CA MET A 289 3.27 18.33 15.27
C MET A 289 4.32 18.81 16.28
N LYS A 290 3.96 19.83 17.07
CA LYS A 290 4.80 20.40 18.13
C LYS A 290 4.95 19.41 19.30
N GLY A 291 5.97 19.64 20.13
CA GLY A 291 6.25 18.83 21.31
C GLY A 291 7.00 17.54 20.99
N THR A 292 7.14 16.69 22.00
CA THR A 292 7.85 15.40 21.93
C THR A 292 6.92 14.20 22.03
N ASP A 293 5.64 14.42 22.30
CA ASP A 293 4.67 13.35 22.54
C ASP A 293 4.49 12.42 21.32
N PRO A 294 4.21 11.13 21.55
CA PRO A 294 3.87 10.19 20.48
C PRO A 294 2.52 10.56 19.83
N PRO A 295 2.24 10.06 18.61
CA PRO A 295 0.94 10.28 18.00
C PRO A 295 -0.16 9.55 18.80
N PRO A 296 -1.41 10.02 18.77
CA PRO A 296 -2.54 9.28 19.33
C PRO A 296 -2.66 7.88 18.71
N HIS A 297 -3.03 6.89 19.52
CA HIS A 297 -3.30 5.55 19.01
C HIS A 297 -4.49 5.57 18.02
N PRO A 298 -4.44 4.74 16.95
CA PRO A 298 -5.56 4.64 16.02
C PRO A 298 -6.81 4.09 16.72
N THR A 299 -7.97 4.57 16.30
CA THR A 299 -9.26 3.99 16.65
C THR A 299 -9.68 2.97 15.58
N PHE A 300 -10.24 1.86 16.04
CA PHE A 300 -10.63 0.75 15.17
C PHE A 300 -12.13 0.52 15.20
N SER A 301 -12.73 0.46 14.02
CA SER A 301 -14.13 0.04 13.83
C SER A 301 -14.15 -1.36 13.21
N LEU A 302 -14.80 -2.31 13.89
CA LEU A 302 -15.00 -3.66 13.35
C LEU A 302 -16.33 -3.70 12.61
N LEU A 303 -16.27 -3.89 11.29
CA LEU A 303 -17.42 -3.82 10.40
C LEU A 303 -17.68 -5.19 9.79
N LYS A 304 -18.88 -5.75 9.93
CA LYS A 304 -19.21 -7.02 9.26
C LYS A 304 -19.84 -6.78 7.90
N SER A 305 -19.18 -7.26 6.85
CA SER A 305 -19.71 -7.25 5.49
C SER A 305 -21.05 -8.00 5.43
N LYS A 306 -22.06 -7.38 4.82
CA LYS A 306 -23.33 -7.99 4.47
C LYS A 306 -23.71 -7.58 3.06
N GLN A 307 -24.53 -8.41 2.41
CA GLN A 307 -25.17 -8.02 1.16
C GLN A 307 -26.03 -6.77 1.41
N ARG A 308 -25.72 -5.67 0.71
CA ARG A 308 -26.53 -4.45 0.77
C ARG A 308 -27.78 -4.67 -0.07
N VAL A 309 -28.93 -4.69 0.58
CA VAL A 309 -30.23 -4.60 -0.09
C VAL A 309 -30.54 -3.13 -0.28
N VAL A 310 -30.66 -2.69 -1.53
CA VAL A 310 -31.06 -1.32 -1.88
C VAL A 310 -32.52 -1.38 -2.30
N CYS A 311 -33.41 -0.77 -1.50
CA CYS A 311 -34.82 -0.62 -1.83
C CYS A 311 -35.05 0.76 -2.43
N LEU A 312 -35.51 0.80 -3.68
CA LEU A 312 -35.96 2.04 -4.31
C LEU A 312 -37.45 2.22 -4.01
N VAL A 313 -37.79 3.28 -3.27
CA VAL A 313 -39.19 3.64 -2.99
C VAL A 313 -39.58 4.78 -3.91
N LEU A 314 -40.69 4.62 -4.63
CA LEU A 314 -41.14 5.56 -5.65
C LEU A 314 -42.50 6.15 -5.28
N ASP A 315 -42.63 7.46 -5.40
CA ASP A 315 -43.92 8.14 -5.32
C ASP A 315 -44.71 7.95 -6.62
N LYS A 316 -46.00 7.64 -6.48
CA LYS A 316 -46.97 7.48 -7.58
C LYS A 316 -48.13 8.48 -7.44
N SER A 317 -47.92 9.59 -6.76
CA SER A 317 -48.90 10.65 -6.62
C SER A 317 -49.20 11.31 -7.97
N GLY A 318 -50.39 11.92 -8.11
CA GLY A 318 -50.85 12.55 -9.35
C GLY A 318 -50.02 13.76 -9.80
N SER A 319 -49.06 14.23 -8.99
CA SER A 319 -48.08 15.26 -9.35
C SER A 319 -46.90 14.71 -10.17
N MET A 320 -46.76 13.38 -10.27
CA MET A 320 -45.76 12.72 -11.11
C MET A 320 -46.18 12.80 -12.59
N THR A 321 -45.77 13.87 -13.26
CA THR A 321 -46.02 14.03 -14.70
C THR A 321 -45.22 13.00 -15.52
N ILE A 322 -45.67 12.74 -16.75
CA ILE A 322 -45.02 11.79 -17.68
C ILE A 322 -43.52 12.06 -17.86
N PHE A 323 -43.11 13.33 -17.82
CA PHE A 323 -41.71 13.73 -17.90
C PHE A 323 -40.87 13.21 -16.72
N PHE A 324 -41.37 13.34 -15.49
CA PHE A 324 -40.70 12.80 -14.29
C PHE A 324 -40.65 11.27 -14.33
N LEU A 325 -41.70 10.62 -14.83
CA LEU A 325 -41.75 9.15 -14.95
C LEU A 325 -40.67 8.61 -15.90
N ILE A 326 -40.48 9.27 -17.06
CA ILE A 326 -39.45 8.90 -18.04
C ILE A 326 -38.05 9.13 -17.46
N HIS A 327 -37.82 10.26 -16.81
CA HIS A 327 -36.52 10.56 -16.19
C HIS A 327 -36.17 9.55 -15.09
N LEU A 328 -37.16 9.16 -14.30
CA LEU A 328 -37.03 8.14 -13.26
C LEU A 328 -36.77 6.74 -13.83
N LEU A 329 -37.46 6.33 -14.89
CA LEU A 329 -37.19 5.10 -15.63
C LEU A 329 -35.75 5.06 -16.17
N PHE A 330 -35.24 6.19 -16.67
CA PHE A 330 -33.85 6.31 -17.09
C PHE A 330 -32.86 6.12 -15.92
N ILE A 331 -33.12 6.71 -14.76
CA ILE A 331 -32.28 6.53 -13.56
C ILE A 331 -32.26 5.06 -13.11
N ILE A 332 -33.41 4.38 -13.15
CA ILE A 332 -33.53 2.96 -12.81
C ILE A 332 -32.75 2.10 -13.79
N ILE A 333 -32.90 2.34 -15.09
CA ILE A 333 -32.17 1.62 -16.14
C ILE A 333 -30.67 1.84 -15.97
N MET A 334 -30.20 3.07 -15.71
CA MET A 334 -28.79 3.34 -15.46
C MET A 334 -28.28 2.63 -14.20
N PHE A 335 -29.04 2.64 -13.10
CA PHE A 335 -28.65 1.94 -11.87
C PHE A 335 -28.54 0.43 -12.07
N LEU A 336 -29.50 -0.17 -12.76
CA LEU A 336 -29.50 -1.60 -13.10
C LEU A 336 -28.37 -1.93 -14.08
N PHE A 337 -28.11 -1.08 -15.07
CA PHE A 337 -27.03 -1.24 -16.04
C PHE A 337 -25.65 -1.20 -15.37
N VAL A 338 -25.41 -0.24 -14.46
CA VAL A 338 -24.16 -0.17 -13.69
C VAL A 338 -23.96 -1.40 -12.81
N LYS A 339 -25.03 -1.89 -12.16
CA LYS A 339 -24.98 -3.15 -11.40
C LYS A 339 -24.67 -4.36 -12.30
N PHE A 340 -25.33 -4.45 -13.45
CA PHE A 340 -25.14 -5.55 -14.40
C PHE A 340 -23.72 -5.56 -14.99
N LEU A 341 -23.19 -4.38 -15.33
CA LEU A 341 -21.81 -4.23 -15.79
C LEU A 341 -20.81 -4.66 -14.70
N LYS A 342 -21.07 -4.31 -13.43
CA LYS A 342 -20.27 -4.79 -12.28
C LYS A 342 -20.28 -6.32 -12.17
N ILE A 343 -21.43 -6.97 -12.36
CA ILE A 343 -21.53 -8.44 -12.32
C ILE A 343 -20.73 -9.08 -13.46
N ILE A 344 -20.81 -8.54 -14.68
CA ILE A 344 -20.04 -9.04 -15.83
C ILE A 344 -18.52 -8.87 -15.59
N LEU A 345 -18.09 -7.71 -15.08
CA LEU A 345 -16.69 -7.43 -14.76
C LEU A 345 -16.13 -8.32 -13.64
N ILE A 346 -16.97 -8.72 -12.68
CA ILE A 346 -16.60 -9.68 -11.64
C ILE A 346 -16.47 -11.10 -12.22
N SER A 347 -17.39 -11.50 -13.11
CA SER A 347 -17.36 -12.82 -13.76
C SER A 347 -16.21 -13.02 -14.76
N LEU A 348 -15.62 -11.94 -15.26
CA LEU A 348 -14.44 -11.99 -16.14
C LEU A 348 -13.11 -11.97 -15.36
N LYS A 349 -13.15 -11.79 -14.03
CA LYS A 349 -11.96 -11.70 -13.15
C LYS A 349 -11.83 -12.83 -12.13
N SER A 350 -12.83 -13.72 -12.00
CA SER A 350 -12.68 -15.05 -11.39
C SER A 350 -12.16 -16.03 -12.41
#